data_AF-G8TEJ3-F1
#
_entry.id   AF-G8TEJ3-F1
#
_cell.length_a   1.000
_cell.length_b   1.000
_cell.length_c   1.000
_cell.angle_alpha   90.00
_cell.angle_beta   90.00
_cell.angle_gamma   90.00
#
_symmetry.space_group_name_H-M   'P 1'
#
loop_
_entity.id
_entity.type
_entity.pdbx_description
1 polymer ?
#
loop_
_entity_poly.entity_id
_entity_poly.type
_entity_poly.pdbx_seq_one_letter_code
_entity_poly.pdbx_strand_id
1 'polypeptide(L)'
;MTKLIIVITALAGSWLYTACSPKKPALFEQKNGIYFGTASDSLTYSFAKYPKRTVDTLRIPVKVLGDPPSTDKTFNIETATDAGLTAKEGVHFKLLNPYTIPAGRVAAVVPVVIYRTPDMDTTVFPFKLQLQASADFETHMVTKSAYLVKLSYLQKPANWGTVGGSDWAGYTTNFGTWTRTKYKLILDALYDPVNDTTVTEFPYQRTGFPPTATLYLQIVRNYIRINYPGNFSTPTLGVGATLRDPDVKLSDGTNPVIQVGPSNY
;
A
#
# COMPACT_ATOMS: atom_id res chain seq x y z
N MET A 1 65.80 68.24 50.80
CA MET A 1 64.67 67.32 51.05
C MET A 1 63.50 67.78 50.18
N THR A 2 63.38 67.11 49.04
CA THR A 2 62.59 67.54 47.89
C THR A 2 61.13 67.13 48.10
N LYS A 3 60.19 68.10 48.06
CA LYS A 3 58.75 67.83 48.18
C LYS A 3 58.21 67.30 46.85
N LEU A 4 57.65 66.10 46.93
CA LEU A 4 56.97 65.37 45.87
C LEU A 4 55.55 65.97 45.69
N ILE A 5 55.25 66.53 44.52
CA ILE A 5 53.90 66.95 44.13
C ILE A 5 53.44 65.97 43.05
N ILE A 6 52.49 65.10 43.38
CA ILE A 6 51.82 64.19 42.44
C ILE A 6 50.57 64.90 41.93
N VAL A 7 50.55 65.21 40.63
CA VAL A 7 49.40 65.76 39.91
C VAL A 7 48.45 64.61 39.56
N ILE A 8 47.25 64.62 40.13
CA ILE A 8 46.16 63.71 39.76
C ILE A 8 45.39 64.36 38.60
N THR A 9 45.68 63.93 37.37
CA THR A 9 44.86 64.23 36.19
C THR A 9 43.92 63.07 35.91
N ALA A 10 42.64 63.28 36.21
CA ALA A 10 41.54 62.48 35.72
C ALA A 10 41.38 62.72 34.22
N LEU A 11 41.59 61.70 33.39
CA LEU A 11 41.12 61.68 32.00
C LEU A 11 40.37 60.38 31.74
N ALA A 12 39.06 60.45 31.96
CA ALA A 12 38.09 59.50 31.44
C ALA A 12 38.06 59.63 29.91
N GLY A 13 38.63 58.64 29.22
CA GLY A 13 38.69 58.56 27.76
C GLY A 13 38.06 57.26 27.26
N SER A 14 36.73 57.23 27.27
CA SER A 14 35.84 56.59 26.29
C SER A 14 36.40 55.38 25.51
N TRP A 15 36.32 54.20 26.10
CA TRP A 15 36.25 52.96 25.34
C TRP A 15 34.87 52.89 24.67
N LEU A 16 34.77 53.38 23.44
CA LEU A 16 33.63 53.10 22.57
C LEU A 16 33.70 51.61 22.23
N TYR A 17 33.10 50.78 23.07
CA TYR A 17 32.70 49.43 22.70
C TYR A 17 31.69 49.60 21.56
N THR A 18 32.15 49.41 20.33
CA THR A 18 31.27 49.12 19.21
C THR A 18 30.67 47.75 19.50
N ALA A 19 29.57 47.73 20.24
CA ALA A 19 28.70 46.58 20.31
C ALA A 19 28.22 46.36 18.87
N CYS A 20 28.88 45.43 18.17
CA CYS A 20 28.38 44.89 16.94
C CYS A 20 27.02 44.27 17.29
N SER A 21 25.93 44.97 16.98
CA SER A 21 24.60 44.39 17.08
C SER A 21 24.65 43.07 16.32
N PRO A 22 24.42 41.92 16.96
CA PRO A 22 24.46 40.65 16.24
C PRO A 22 23.46 40.77 15.11
N LYS A 23 23.96 40.80 13.87
CA LYS A 23 23.12 40.74 12.67
C LYS A 23 22.33 39.46 12.82
N LYS A 24 21.06 39.57 13.19
CA LYS A 24 20.14 38.44 13.20
C LYS A 24 20.25 37.82 11.81
N PRO A 25 20.65 36.56 11.67
CA PRO A 25 20.67 35.94 10.35
C PRO A 25 19.27 36.12 9.78
N ALA A 26 19.18 36.62 8.56
CA ALA A 26 17.91 36.67 7.85
C ALA A 26 17.37 35.24 7.87
N LEU A 27 16.26 35.03 8.58
CA LEU A 27 15.58 33.74 8.56
C LEU A 27 15.13 33.52 7.13
N PHE A 28 15.42 32.33 6.63
CA PHE A 28 15.17 31.98 5.25
C PHE A 28 13.67 31.84 5.04
N GLU A 29 13.03 32.88 4.49
CA GLU A 29 11.61 32.85 4.11
C GLU A 29 11.47 32.14 2.76
N GLN A 30 11.42 30.81 2.80
CA GLN A 30 11.00 30.01 1.65
C GLN A 30 9.64 29.38 1.95
N LYS A 31 8.83 29.26 0.90
CA LYS A 31 7.54 28.58 0.98
C LYS A 31 7.74 27.12 1.37
N ASN A 32 6.85 26.64 2.23
CA ASN A 32 6.92 25.28 2.74
C ASN A 32 6.79 24.26 1.59
N GLY A 33 7.64 23.24 1.62
CA GLY A 33 7.54 22.12 0.69
C GLY A 33 6.45 21.13 1.12
N ILE A 34 5.83 20.43 0.16
CA ILE A 34 4.94 19.29 0.44
C ILE A 34 5.39 18.04 -0.32
N TYR A 35 5.30 16.89 0.32
CA TYR A 35 5.70 15.60 -0.27
C TYR A 35 4.92 14.42 0.32
N PHE A 36 4.89 13.29 -0.41
CA PHE A 36 4.32 12.04 0.09
C PHE A 36 5.19 11.45 1.19
N GLY A 37 4.61 11.25 2.37
CA GLY A 37 5.27 10.77 3.59
C GLY A 37 5.45 9.25 3.65
N THR A 38 5.62 8.59 2.50
CA THR A 38 5.69 7.14 2.35
C THR A 38 7.13 6.62 2.31
N ALA A 39 7.31 5.35 2.68
CA ALA A 39 8.60 4.67 2.63
C ALA A 39 8.96 4.24 1.19
N SER A 40 7.98 3.75 0.44
CA SER A 40 8.05 3.45 -0.99
C SER A 40 7.46 4.58 -1.83
N ASP A 41 7.75 4.58 -3.13
CA ASP A 41 7.14 5.43 -4.16
C ASP A 41 5.81 4.89 -4.70
N SER A 42 5.44 3.69 -4.25
CA SER A 42 4.29 2.96 -4.79
C SER A 42 3.57 2.08 -3.76
N LEU A 43 2.31 1.79 -4.06
CA LEU A 43 1.43 0.88 -3.35
C LEU A 43 0.76 -0.08 -4.34
N THR A 44 0.73 -1.36 -4.01
CA THR A 44 -0.16 -2.33 -4.68
C THR A 44 -1.26 -2.70 -3.71
N TYR A 45 -2.50 -2.43 -4.09
CA TYR A 45 -3.68 -2.77 -3.31
C TYR A 45 -4.49 -3.83 -4.07
N SER A 46 -4.78 -4.93 -3.40
CA SER A 46 -5.59 -6.03 -3.92
C SER A 46 -6.86 -6.19 -3.08
N PHE A 47 -8.02 -6.11 -3.73
CA PHE A 47 -9.31 -6.38 -3.10
C PHE A 47 -9.49 -7.86 -2.70
N ALA A 48 -8.60 -8.78 -3.14
CA ALA A 48 -8.65 -10.19 -2.75
C ALA A 48 -8.66 -10.38 -1.22
N LYS A 49 -7.99 -9.48 -0.48
CA LYS A 49 -7.93 -9.54 0.99
C LYS A 49 -9.27 -9.28 1.66
N TYR A 50 -10.14 -8.54 0.99
CA TYR A 50 -11.45 -8.12 1.48
C TYR A 50 -12.51 -8.48 0.44
N PRO A 51 -12.81 -9.78 0.25
CA PRO A 51 -13.57 -10.27 -0.91
C PRO A 51 -15.01 -9.75 -0.97
N LYS A 52 -15.55 -9.23 0.13
CA LYS A 52 -16.87 -8.60 0.16
C LYS A 52 -16.83 -7.08 -0.05
N ARG A 53 -15.66 -6.44 0.04
CA ARG A 53 -15.54 -4.99 -0.15
C ARG A 53 -15.55 -4.65 -1.62
N THR A 54 -16.51 -3.81 -1.98
CA THR A 54 -16.60 -3.17 -3.29
C THR A 54 -16.06 -1.74 -3.29
N VAL A 55 -15.88 -1.17 -2.10
CA VAL A 55 -15.34 0.18 -1.86
C VAL A 55 -14.40 0.12 -0.67
N ASP A 56 -13.28 0.83 -0.74
CA ASP A 56 -12.38 1.06 0.40
C ASP A 56 -11.75 2.46 0.30
N THR A 57 -10.99 2.89 1.31
CA THR A 57 -10.29 4.18 1.32
C THR A 57 -8.83 4.00 1.69
N LEU A 58 -7.95 4.32 0.74
CA LEU A 58 -6.51 4.39 0.98
C LEU A 58 -6.18 5.63 1.80
N ARG A 59 -5.31 5.46 2.81
CA ARG A 59 -4.85 6.55 3.69
C ARG A 59 -3.40 6.88 3.36
N ILE A 60 -3.20 7.84 2.46
CA ILE A 60 -1.87 8.16 1.93
C ILE A 60 -1.26 9.30 2.76
N PRO A 61 -0.16 9.09 3.49
CA PRO A 61 0.44 10.13 4.31
C PRO A 61 1.11 11.20 3.43
N VAL A 62 0.96 12.46 3.83
CA VAL A 62 1.70 13.61 3.27
C VAL A 62 2.41 14.35 4.41
N LYS A 63 3.52 14.99 4.07
CA LYS A 63 4.35 15.74 5.02
C LYS A 63 4.73 17.10 4.45
N VAL A 64 4.92 18.03 5.36
CA VAL A 64 5.43 19.38 5.09
C VAL A 64 6.92 19.40 5.36
N LEU A 65 7.67 20.04 4.47
CA LEU A 65 9.08 20.39 4.62
C LEU A 65 9.16 21.86 4.99
N GLY A 66 9.68 22.15 6.18
CA GLY A 66 9.72 23.50 6.76
C GLY A 66 8.94 23.56 8.07
N ASP A 67 8.57 24.77 8.46
CA ASP A 67 7.89 25.01 9.74
C ASP A 67 6.41 24.61 9.69
N PRO A 68 5.82 24.16 10.81
CA PRO A 68 4.40 23.91 10.88
C PRO A 68 3.63 25.19 10.54
N PRO A 69 2.60 25.11 9.68
CA PRO A 69 1.85 26.29 9.28
C PRO A 69 1.10 26.86 10.49
N SER A 70 1.06 28.19 10.60
CA SER A 70 0.34 28.88 11.68
C SER A 70 -1.19 28.85 11.52
N THR A 71 -1.67 28.48 10.34
CA THR A 71 -3.08 28.40 9.95
C THR A 71 -3.31 27.15 9.12
N ASP A 72 -4.56 26.73 8.95
CA ASP A 72 -4.90 25.63 8.05
C ASP A 72 -4.51 25.98 6.61
N LYS A 73 -3.74 25.10 5.95
CA LYS A 73 -3.26 25.30 4.58
C LYS A 73 -3.80 24.23 3.65
N THR A 74 -4.19 24.64 2.45
CA THR A 74 -4.80 23.74 1.48
C THR A 74 -3.82 23.33 0.38
N PHE A 75 -3.99 22.12 -0.13
CA PHE A 75 -3.26 21.60 -1.27
C PHE A 75 -4.14 20.68 -2.11
N ASN A 76 -3.76 20.51 -3.37
CA ASN A 76 -4.46 19.66 -4.31
C ASN A 76 -3.57 18.52 -4.78
N ILE A 77 -4.20 17.42 -5.15
CA ILE A 77 -3.57 16.31 -5.84
C ILE A 77 -4.31 16.08 -7.15
N GLU A 78 -3.57 15.83 -8.21
CA GLU A 78 -4.12 15.40 -9.50
C GLU A 78 -3.59 14.02 -9.88
N THR A 79 -4.17 13.46 -10.92
CA THR A 79 -3.72 12.21 -11.51
C THR A 79 -2.82 12.50 -12.69
N ALA A 80 -1.63 11.93 -12.73
CA ALA A 80 -0.76 12.03 -13.89
C ALA A 80 -1.41 11.36 -15.12
N THR A 81 -1.05 11.84 -16.31
CA THR A 81 -1.58 11.34 -17.60
C THR A 81 -0.55 10.53 -18.37
N ASP A 82 0.45 9.98 -17.68
CA ASP A 82 1.51 9.16 -18.27
C ASP A 82 0.93 7.94 -19.02
N ALA A 83 1.57 7.54 -20.13
CA ALA A 83 1.19 6.32 -20.84
C ALA A 83 1.31 5.10 -19.92
N GLY A 84 0.29 4.24 -19.91
CA GLY A 84 0.23 3.05 -19.07
C GLY A 84 -0.47 3.23 -17.72
N LEU A 85 -0.91 4.45 -17.38
CA LEU A 85 -1.86 4.69 -16.28
C LEU A 85 -3.29 4.48 -16.80
N THR A 86 -3.89 3.34 -16.44
CA THR A 86 -5.18 2.91 -17.00
C THR A 86 -6.36 3.08 -16.04
N ALA A 87 -6.10 3.30 -14.75
CA ALA A 87 -7.18 3.56 -13.81
C ALA A 87 -7.80 4.94 -14.08
N LYS A 88 -9.13 4.95 -14.15
CA LYS A 88 -9.95 6.15 -14.38
C LYS A 88 -10.58 6.63 -13.08
N GLU A 89 -10.46 7.92 -12.79
CA GLU A 89 -11.18 8.57 -11.69
C GLU A 89 -12.70 8.50 -11.93
N GLY A 90 -13.49 8.36 -10.85
CA GLY A 90 -14.93 8.12 -10.88
C GLY A 90 -15.33 6.67 -11.18
N VAL A 91 -14.40 5.85 -11.69
CA VAL A 91 -14.63 4.43 -11.98
C VAL A 91 -13.84 3.54 -11.02
N HIS A 92 -12.53 3.71 -10.94
CA HIS A 92 -11.64 2.86 -10.14
C HIS A 92 -11.23 3.53 -8.82
N PHE A 93 -11.18 4.85 -8.79
CA PHE A 93 -10.88 5.63 -7.59
C PHE A 93 -11.54 7.01 -7.66
N LYS A 94 -11.53 7.75 -6.54
CA LYS A 94 -12.01 9.12 -6.45
C LYS A 94 -11.13 9.92 -5.49
N LEU A 95 -10.66 11.09 -5.94
CA LEU A 95 -9.99 12.06 -5.10
C LEU A 95 -11.03 12.93 -4.39
N LEU A 96 -10.71 13.34 -3.17
CA LEU A 96 -11.57 14.16 -2.31
C LEU A 96 -10.97 15.57 -2.13
N ASN A 97 -10.45 16.15 -3.21
CA ASN A 97 -9.91 17.50 -3.18
C ASN A 97 -10.96 18.53 -2.70
N PRO A 98 -10.51 19.65 -2.09
CA PRO A 98 -9.14 19.93 -1.68
C PRO A 98 -8.75 19.21 -0.39
N TYR A 99 -7.45 19.07 -0.12
CA TYR A 99 -6.93 18.52 1.13
C TYR A 99 -6.32 19.63 2.01
N THR A 100 -6.28 19.39 3.32
CA THR A 100 -5.83 20.39 4.31
C THR A 100 -4.72 19.84 5.20
N ILE A 101 -3.67 20.63 5.40
CA ILE A 101 -2.74 20.50 6.52
C ILE A 101 -3.24 21.42 7.65
N PRO A 102 -3.65 20.87 8.80
CA PRO A 102 -4.12 21.69 9.92
C PRO A 102 -3.01 22.57 10.51
N ALA A 103 -3.39 23.70 11.10
CA ALA A 103 -2.49 24.58 11.84
C ALA A 103 -1.68 23.80 12.90
N GLY A 104 -0.39 24.11 13.02
CA GLY A 104 0.52 23.47 13.95
C GLY A 104 0.93 22.03 13.57
N ARG A 105 0.52 21.52 12.40
CA ARG A 105 0.83 20.15 11.96
C ARG A 105 1.76 20.12 10.76
N VAL A 106 2.73 19.21 10.77
CA VAL A 106 3.66 18.97 9.65
C VAL A 106 3.30 17.74 8.82
N ALA A 107 2.14 17.14 9.07
CA ALA A 107 1.69 15.94 8.37
C ALA A 107 0.15 15.87 8.35
N ALA A 108 -0.37 15.29 7.28
CA ALA A 108 -1.78 14.95 7.14
C ALA A 108 -1.93 13.62 6.40
N VAL A 109 -3.18 13.18 6.24
CA VAL A 109 -3.55 11.98 5.51
C VAL A 109 -4.48 12.38 4.37
N VAL A 110 -4.15 11.91 3.17
CA VAL A 110 -4.95 12.03 1.95
C VAL A 110 -5.82 10.77 1.84
N PRO A 111 -7.14 10.86 2.05
CA PRO A 111 -8.05 9.77 1.75
C PRO A 111 -8.28 9.67 0.23
N VAL A 112 -8.00 8.50 -0.35
CA VAL A 112 -8.36 8.19 -1.75
C VAL A 112 -9.35 7.04 -1.73
N VAL A 113 -10.58 7.30 -2.18
CA VAL A 113 -11.62 6.27 -2.27
C VAL A 113 -11.30 5.39 -3.47
N ILE A 114 -11.37 4.08 -3.30
CA ILE A 114 -11.12 3.09 -4.35
C ILE A 114 -12.32 2.17 -4.52
N TYR A 115 -12.59 1.77 -5.75
CA TYR A 115 -13.73 0.95 -6.12
C TYR A 115 -13.26 -0.35 -6.77
N ARG A 116 -13.84 -1.47 -6.35
CA ARG A 116 -13.64 -2.75 -7.03
C ARG A 116 -14.57 -2.82 -8.23
N THR A 117 -13.99 -2.85 -9.42
CA THR A 117 -14.72 -2.98 -10.68
C THR A 117 -14.54 -4.38 -11.28
N PRO A 118 -15.52 -4.88 -12.06
CA PRO A 118 -15.46 -6.25 -12.61
C PRO A 118 -14.26 -6.52 -13.52
N ASP A 119 -13.68 -5.52 -14.15
CA ASP A 119 -12.48 -5.63 -15.00
C ASP A 119 -11.18 -5.83 -14.20
N MET A 120 -11.14 -5.50 -12.91
CA MET A 120 -10.00 -5.77 -12.01
C MET A 120 -9.76 -7.28 -11.78
N ASP A 121 -10.72 -8.10 -12.22
CA ASP A 121 -10.66 -9.55 -12.27
C ASP A 121 -9.49 -10.08 -13.10
N THR A 122 -9.16 -9.38 -14.19
CA THR A 122 -8.15 -9.81 -15.18
C THR A 122 -7.04 -8.79 -15.38
N THR A 123 -7.22 -7.57 -14.87
CA THR A 123 -6.36 -6.44 -15.18
C THR A 123 -5.97 -5.68 -13.92
N VAL A 124 -4.73 -5.18 -13.90
CA VAL A 124 -4.26 -4.25 -12.87
C VAL A 124 -4.44 -2.83 -13.40
N PHE A 125 -4.99 -1.95 -12.57
CA PHE A 125 -5.28 -0.57 -12.90
C PHE A 125 -4.36 0.37 -12.12
N PRO A 126 -3.19 0.73 -12.69
CA PRO A 126 -2.32 1.76 -12.14
C PRO A 126 -2.89 3.16 -12.34
N PHE A 127 -2.76 4.00 -11.33
CA PHE A 127 -2.87 5.46 -11.41
C PHE A 127 -1.79 6.10 -10.54
N LYS A 128 -1.38 7.31 -10.90
CA LYS A 128 -0.31 8.02 -10.21
C LYS A 128 -0.83 9.35 -9.70
N LEU A 129 -0.71 9.54 -8.40
CA LEU A 129 -1.04 10.78 -7.73
C LEU A 129 0.13 11.75 -7.88
N GLN A 130 -0.17 13.02 -8.11
CA GLN A 130 0.80 14.08 -8.23
C GLN A 130 0.37 15.27 -7.37
N LEU A 131 1.23 15.66 -6.44
CA LEU A 131 1.03 16.88 -5.66
C LEU A 131 1.15 18.08 -6.59
N GLN A 132 0.23 19.03 -6.45
CA GLN A 132 0.26 20.29 -7.18
C GLN A 132 0.81 21.39 -6.29
N ALA A 133 1.59 22.30 -6.89
CA ALA A 133 1.92 23.56 -6.23
C ALA A 133 0.63 24.34 -5.95
N SER A 134 0.51 24.92 -4.75
CA SER A 134 -0.64 25.73 -4.34
C SER A 134 -0.17 27.13 -3.93
N ALA A 135 -1.05 27.99 -3.43
CA ALA A 135 -0.63 29.26 -2.83
C ALA A 135 0.27 29.06 -1.60
N ASP A 136 0.08 27.96 -0.88
CA ASP A 136 0.71 27.69 0.42
C ASP A 136 1.88 26.70 0.37
N PHE A 137 1.93 25.83 -0.66
CA PHE A 137 2.96 24.79 -0.76
C PHE A 137 3.63 24.72 -2.12
N GLU A 138 4.91 24.34 -2.12
CA GLU A 138 5.70 24.01 -3.31
C GLU A 138 6.14 22.54 -3.32
N THR A 139 6.35 21.96 -4.50
CA THR A 139 6.69 20.54 -4.67
C THR A 139 8.17 20.36 -4.95
N HIS A 140 9.03 20.83 -4.04
CA HIS A 140 10.49 20.82 -4.22
C HIS A 140 11.11 19.41 -4.26
N MET A 141 10.49 18.44 -3.60
CA MET A 141 10.97 17.06 -3.57
C MET A 141 10.43 16.28 -4.78
N VAL A 142 11.05 16.47 -5.94
CA VAL A 142 10.62 15.84 -7.22
C VAL A 142 10.47 14.32 -7.10
N THR A 143 11.34 13.66 -6.33
CA THR A 143 11.28 12.19 -6.13
C THR A 143 10.15 11.72 -5.22
N LYS A 144 9.52 12.63 -4.47
CA LYS A 144 8.41 12.36 -3.53
C LYS A 144 7.17 13.21 -3.79
N SER A 145 7.11 13.90 -4.92
CA SER A 145 5.94 14.68 -5.35
C SER A 145 4.91 13.85 -6.10
N ALA A 146 5.25 12.61 -6.47
CA ALA A 146 4.35 11.66 -7.10
C ALA A 146 4.32 10.31 -6.35
N TYR A 147 3.18 9.61 -6.44
CA TYR A 147 2.97 8.33 -5.79
C TYR A 147 2.13 7.39 -6.67
N LEU A 148 2.66 6.21 -6.99
CA LEU A 148 2.01 5.24 -7.87
C LEU A 148 1.14 4.26 -7.07
N VAL A 149 -0.14 4.15 -7.42
CA VAL A 149 -1.06 3.17 -6.83
C VAL A 149 -1.49 2.18 -7.90
N LYS A 150 -1.38 0.89 -7.61
CA LYS A 150 -1.83 -0.20 -8.48
C LYS A 150 -3.02 -0.90 -7.83
N LEU A 151 -4.19 -0.83 -8.46
CA LEU A 151 -5.39 -1.51 -7.99
C LEU A 151 -5.57 -2.84 -8.74
N SER A 152 -5.90 -3.88 -8.01
CA SER A 152 -6.28 -5.18 -8.57
C SER A 152 -7.33 -5.85 -7.70
N TYR A 153 -8.02 -6.87 -8.24
CA TYR A 153 -8.81 -7.76 -7.42
C TYR A 153 -8.04 -9.05 -7.13
N LEU A 154 -8.00 -10.00 -8.06
CA LEU A 154 -7.43 -11.33 -7.85
C LEU A 154 -6.05 -11.46 -8.50
N GLN A 155 -5.02 -10.90 -7.85
CA GLN A 155 -3.63 -11.07 -8.30
C GLN A 155 -3.04 -12.36 -7.74
N LYS A 156 -2.25 -13.08 -8.55
CA LYS A 156 -1.45 -14.21 -8.08
C LYS A 156 -0.55 -13.75 -6.91
N PRO A 157 -0.65 -14.37 -5.72
CA PRO A 157 0.19 -13.97 -4.61
C PRO A 157 1.65 -14.38 -4.87
N ALA A 158 2.60 -13.60 -4.36
CA ALA A 158 4.03 -13.79 -4.63
C ALA A 158 4.55 -15.17 -4.18
N ASN A 159 3.97 -15.71 -3.10
CA ASN A 159 4.25 -17.03 -2.54
C ASN A 159 3.32 -18.13 -3.08
N TRP A 160 2.61 -17.91 -4.19
CA TRP A 160 1.77 -18.96 -4.76
C TRP A 160 2.60 -20.20 -5.11
N GLY A 161 3.79 -20.03 -5.70
CA GLY A 161 4.60 -21.15 -6.21
C GLY A 161 6.08 -20.78 -6.38
N THR A 162 6.76 -20.52 -5.26
CA THR A 162 8.21 -20.30 -5.22
C THR A 162 8.87 -21.22 -4.20
N VAL A 163 9.50 -22.28 -4.72
CA VAL A 163 10.96 -22.49 -4.85
C VAL A 163 11.78 -21.71 -3.82
N GLY A 164 12.29 -22.46 -2.83
CA GLY A 164 12.98 -21.95 -1.63
C GLY A 164 12.59 -22.68 -0.34
N GLY A 165 11.66 -23.65 -0.40
CA GLY A 165 11.66 -24.74 0.58
C GLY A 165 10.34 -25.27 1.12
N SER A 166 9.16 -24.76 0.75
CA SER A 166 7.87 -25.50 0.84
C SER A 166 6.74 -24.69 0.19
N ASP A 167 6.32 -25.09 -1.01
CA ASP A 167 5.12 -24.54 -1.63
C ASP A 167 3.88 -25.07 -0.88
N TRP A 168 2.98 -24.18 -0.45
CA TRP A 168 1.68 -24.61 0.08
C TRP A 168 0.66 -24.74 -1.05
N ALA A 169 0.23 -23.62 -1.63
CA ALA A 169 -0.74 -23.61 -2.71
C ALA A 169 -0.15 -24.22 -4.00
N GLY A 170 1.05 -23.80 -4.37
CA GLY A 170 1.70 -24.17 -5.63
C GLY A 170 2.29 -25.56 -5.70
N TYR A 171 2.27 -26.32 -4.60
CA TYR A 171 2.79 -27.69 -4.60
C TYR A 171 1.99 -28.53 -5.57
N THR A 172 2.68 -29.37 -6.36
CA THR A 172 2.08 -30.12 -7.46
C THR A 172 0.98 -31.05 -6.98
N THR A 173 1.06 -31.57 -5.75
CA THR A 173 -0.02 -32.40 -5.19
C THR A 173 -1.16 -31.56 -4.60
N ASN A 174 -0.97 -30.29 -4.23
CA ASN A 174 -2.02 -29.42 -3.69
C ASN A 174 -2.86 -28.75 -4.79
N PHE A 175 -2.62 -27.47 -5.10
CA PHE A 175 -3.32 -26.75 -6.17
C PHE A 175 -2.44 -26.61 -7.42
N GLY A 176 -1.13 -26.81 -7.32
CA GLY A 176 -0.20 -26.72 -8.45
C GLY A 176 -0.21 -25.34 -9.12
N THR A 177 -0.23 -25.32 -10.46
CA THR A 177 -0.26 -24.08 -11.23
C THR A 177 -1.41 -23.18 -10.80
N TRP A 178 -1.08 -21.91 -10.54
CA TRP A 178 -2.05 -20.89 -10.20
C TRP A 178 -3.11 -20.78 -11.27
N THR A 179 -4.37 -20.85 -10.84
CA THR A 179 -5.47 -20.33 -11.62
C THR A 179 -6.28 -19.40 -10.74
N ARG A 180 -6.98 -18.48 -11.38
CA ARG A 180 -7.86 -17.54 -10.71
C ARG A 180 -8.94 -18.26 -9.88
N THR A 181 -9.58 -19.27 -10.46
CA THR A 181 -10.59 -20.10 -9.79
C THR A 181 -10.06 -20.72 -8.51
N LYS A 182 -8.87 -21.34 -8.57
CA LYS A 182 -8.24 -21.96 -7.39
C LYS A 182 -8.00 -20.95 -6.28
N TYR A 183 -7.52 -19.76 -6.65
CA TYR A 183 -7.28 -18.72 -5.66
C TYR A 183 -8.58 -18.19 -5.04
N LYS A 184 -9.60 -17.91 -5.86
CA LYS A 184 -10.93 -17.52 -5.39
C LYS A 184 -11.52 -18.54 -4.42
N LEU A 185 -11.44 -19.83 -4.74
CA LEU A 185 -11.88 -20.91 -3.83
C LEU A 185 -11.16 -20.88 -2.48
N ILE A 186 -9.84 -20.63 -2.48
CA ILE A 186 -9.06 -20.51 -1.23
C ILE A 186 -9.51 -19.28 -0.44
N LEU A 187 -9.67 -18.13 -1.10
CA LEU A 187 -10.07 -16.88 -0.45
C LEU A 187 -11.46 -16.99 0.17
N ASP A 188 -12.41 -17.60 -0.54
CA ASP A 188 -13.77 -17.80 -0.04
C ASP A 188 -13.80 -18.81 1.12
N ALA A 189 -13.04 -19.90 1.02
CA ALA A 189 -12.98 -20.92 2.06
C ALA A 189 -12.31 -20.43 3.35
N LEU A 190 -11.29 -19.57 3.24
CA LEU A 190 -10.54 -19.02 4.37
C LEU A 190 -11.07 -17.66 4.84
N TYR A 191 -12.22 -17.23 4.32
CA TYR A 191 -12.82 -15.96 4.70
C TYR A 191 -13.32 -16.00 6.15
N ASP A 192 -12.86 -15.04 6.94
CA ASP A 192 -13.32 -14.79 8.30
C ASP A 192 -14.41 -13.71 8.28
N PRO A 193 -15.68 -14.07 8.57
CA PRO A 193 -16.78 -13.13 8.57
C PRO A 193 -16.74 -12.12 9.73
N VAL A 194 -16.00 -12.40 10.80
CA VAL A 194 -15.90 -11.52 11.97
C VAL A 194 -15.01 -10.32 11.65
N ASN A 195 -13.87 -10.56 11.01
CA ASN A 195 -12.89 -9.53 10.66
C ASN A 195 -13.04 -8.99 9.23
N ASP A 196 -13.94 -9.56 8.44
CA ASP A 196 -14.13 -9.25 7.01
C ASP A 196 -12.84 -9.38 6.19
N THR A 197 -12.04 -10.40 6.50
CA THR A 197 -10.74 -10.64 5.87
C THR A 197 -10.58 -12.08 5.44
N THR A 198 -9.64 -12.34 4.54
CA THR A 198 -9.21 -13.69 4.19
C THR A 198 -7.69 -13.81 4.14
N VAL A 199 -7.19 -15.03 3.99
CA VAL A 199 -5.77 -15.35 3.89
C VAL A 199 -5.32 -15.22 2.42
N THR A 200 -4.67 -14.11 2.09
CA THR A 200 -4.10 -13.85 0.74
C THR A 200 -2.64 -14.21 0.62
N GLU A 201 -1.94 -14.33 1.74
CA GLU A 201 -0.53 -14.67 1.80
C GLU A 201 -0.36 -15.89 2.70
N PHE A 202 0.34 -16.88 2.20
CA PHE A 202 0.60 -18.13 2.89
C PHE A 202 1.95 -18.08 3.61
N PRO A 203 2.00 -18.43 4.90
CA PRO A 203 3.22 -18.28 5.68
C PRO A 203 4.37 -19.11 5.09
N TYR A 204 5.48 -18.45 4.78
CA TYR A 204 6.72 -19.11 4.42
C TYR A 204 7.39 -19.65 5.69
N GLN A 205 7.83 -20.90 5.66
CA GLN A 205 8.74 -21.45 6.66
C GLN A 205 9.90 -22.17 5.97
N ARG A 206 11.11 -21.90 6.46
CA ARG A 206 12.36 -22.50 5.94
C ARG A 206 12.49 -23.99 6.30
N THR A 207 11.80 -24.46 7.34
CA THR A 207 11.89 -25.83 7.85
C THR A 207 10.53 -26.36 8.26
N GLY A 208 10.10 -27.46 7.63
CA GLY A 208 8.85 -28.15 7.94
C GLY A 208 7.62 -27.47 7.34
N PHE A 209 6.54 -28.24 7.25
CA PHE A 209 5.25 -27.73 6.82
C PHE A 209 4.50 -27.18 8.04
N PRO A 210 4.14 -25.88 8.09
CA PRO A 210 3.46 -25.31 9.24
C PRO A 210 2.13 -26.04 9.49
N PRO A 211 1.76 -26.36 10.75
CA PRO A 211 0.46 -26.97 11.05
C PRO A 211 -0.74 -26.19 10.48
N THR A 212 -0.61 -24.86 10.36
CA THR A 212 -1.62 -23.98 9.77
C THR A 212 -1.89 -24.28 8.30
N ALA A 213 -0.88 -24.72 7.55
CA ALA A 213 -1.04 -25.09 6.15
C ALA A 213 -1.91 -26.35 5.98
N THR A 214 -1.78 -27.33 6.89
CA THR A 214 -2.66 -28.52 6.91
C THR A 214 -4.10 -28.12 7.25
N LEU A 215 -4.28 -27.23 8.23
CA LEU A 215 -5.60 -26.71 8.59
C LEU A 215 -6.26 -25.99 7.42
N TYR A 216 -5.54 -25.10 6.73
CA TYR A 216 -6.07 -24.41 5.57
C TYR A 216 -6.48 -25.36 4.45
N LEU A 217 -5.68 -26.41 4.16
CA LEU A 217 -6.09 -27.43 3.17
C LEU A 217 -7.37 -28.13 3.56
N GLN A 218 -7.53 -28.48 4.84
CA GLN A 218 -8.75 -29.13 5.34
C GLN A 218 -9.97 -28.20 5.22
N ILE A 219 -9.82 -26.92 5.60
CA ILE A 219 -10.89 -25.93 5.48
C ILE A 219 -11.29 -25.76 4.01
N VAL A 220 -10.33 -25.57 3.11
CA VAL A 220 -10.61 -25.42 1.67
C VAL A 220 -11.28 -26.68 1.10
N ARG A 221 -10.81 -27.88 1.43
CA ARG A 221 -11.44 -29.14 1.01
C ARG A 221 -12.87 -29.27 1.51
N ASN A 222 -13.11 -28.95 2.78
CA ASN A 222 -14.46 -29.02 3.36
C ASN A 222 -15.39 -28.00 2.73
N TYR A 223 -14.91 -26.77 2.52
CA TYR A 223 -15.64 -25.73 1.80
C TYR A 223 -16.04 -26.20 0.40
N ILE A 224 -15.11 -26.75 -0.37
CA ILE A 224 -15.39 -27.23 -1.73
C ILE A 224 -16.40 -28.38 -1.71
N ARG A 225 -16.23 -29.35 -0.80
CA ARG A 225 -17.16 -30.49 -0.67
C ARG A 225 -18.60 -30.04 -0.37
N ILE A 226 -18.75 -29.04 0.49
CA ILE A 226 -20.07 -28.53 0.91
C ILE A 226 -20.71 -27.67 -0.18
N ASN A 227 -19.94 -26.78 -0.81
CA ASN A 227 -20.48 -25.78 -1.73
C ASN A 227 -20.54 -26.23 -3.19
N TYR A 228 -19.84 -27.32 -3.55
CA TYR A 228 -19.82 -27.87 -4.91
C TYR A 228 -20.12 -29.39 -4.92
N PRO A 229 -21.25 -29.83 -4.34
CA PRO A 229 -21.61 -31.25 -4.30
C PRO A 229 -21.77 -31.82 -5.71
N GLY A 230 -21.27 -33.02 -5.95
CA GLY A 230 -21.32 -33.69 -7.27
C GLY A 230 -20.31 -33.16 -8.30
N ASN A 231 -19.71 -32.00 -8.07
CA ASN A 231 -18.62 -31.47 -8.90
C ASN A 231 -17.23 -31.74 -8.29
N PHE A 232 -17.16 -32.07 -7.01
CA PHE A 232 -15.94 -32.39 -6.28
C PHE A 232 -15.62 -33.89 -6.32
N SER A 233 -14.39 -34.25 -6.68
CA SER A 233 -13.87 -35.61 -6.58
C SER A 233 -13.07 -35.83 -5.29
N THR A 234 -13.25 -37.00 -4.68
CA THR A 234 -12.39 -37.43 -3.58
C THR A 234 -11.03 -37.86 -4.13
N PRO A 235 -9.91 -37.41 -3.54
CA PRO A 235 -8.59 -37.83 -4.00
C PRO A 235 -8.44 -39.36 -3.90
N THR A 236 -7.72 -39.94 -4.86
CA THR A 236 -7.31 -41.34 -4.87
C THR A 236 -5.78 -41.43 -4.93
N LEU A 237 -5.21 -42.62 -4.76
CA LEU A 237 -3.75 -42.78 -4.78
C LEU A 237 -3.19 -42.28 -6.13
N GLY A 238 -2.27 -41.30 -6.07
CA GLY A 238 -1.67 -40.70 -7.26
C GLY A 238 -2.54 -39.65 -7.98
N VAL A 239 -3.77 -39.36 -7.53
CA VAL A 239 -4.65 -38.35 -8.13
C VAL A 239 -5.17 -37.40 -7.05
N GLY A 240 -4.84 -36.11 -7.18
CA GLY A 240 -5.32 -35.06 -6.29
C GLY A 240 -6.84 -34.88 -6.31
N ALA A 241 -7.38 -34.18 -5.31
CA ALA A 241 -8.80 -33.79 -5.34
C ALA A 241 -9.04 -32.90 -6.56
N THR A 242 -10.11 -33.13 -7.31
CA THR A 242 -10.43 -32.34 -8.51
C THR A 242 -11.83 -31.76 -8.50
N LEU A 243 -12.03 -30.74 -9.32
CA LEU A 243 -13.29 -30.02 -9.53
C LEU A 243 -13.41 -29.69 -11.01
N ARG A 244 -14.61 -29.72 -11.61
CA ARG A 244 -14.80 -29.03 -12.91
C ARG A 244 -14.84 -27.53 -12.67
N ASP A 245 -13.94 -26.79 -13.30
CA ASP A 245 -13.72 -25.36 -13.06
C ASP A 245 -14.98 -24.54 -13.34
N PRO A 246 -15.66 -23.98 -12.32
CA PRO A 246 -16.92 -23.28 -12.50
C PRO A 246 -16.77 -21.96 -13.25
N ASP A 247 -15.58 -21.37 -13.24
CA ASP A 247 -15.34 -20.04 -13.80
C ASP A 247 -14.81 -20.10 -15.25
N VAL A 248 -14.52 -21.30 -15.79
CA VAL A 248 -13.95 -21.48 -17.14
C VAL A 248 -14.80 -22.41 -17.99
N LYS A 249 -15.17 -21.95 -19.19
CA LYS A 249 -15.85 -22.74 -20.23
C LYS A 249 -14.92 -22.99 -21.42
N LEU A 250 -14.81 -24.25 -21.82
CA LEU A 250 -14.12 -24.67 -23.04
C LEU A 250 -14.99 -24.38 -24.27
N SER A 251 -14.39 -24.44 -25.46
CA SER A 251 -15.08 -24.22 -26.74
C SER A 251 -16.22 -25.20 -26.99
N ASP A 252 -16.16 -26.40 -26.41
CA ASP A 252 -17.20 -27.42 -26.46
C ASP A 252 -18.33 -27.22 -25.42
N GLY A 253 -18.29 -26.12 -24.65
CA GLY A 253 -19.27 -25.79 -23.61
C GLY A 253 -19.05 -26.49 -22.26
N THR A 254 -18.06 -27.38 -22.17
CA THR A 254 -17.72 -28.09 -20.93
C THR A 254 -16.81 -27.26 -20.03
N ASN A 255 -16.73 -27.62 -18.75
CA ASN A 255 -15.79 -27.03 -17.80
C ASN A 255 -14.57 -27.96 -17.66
N PRO A 256 -13.33 -27.43 -17.74
CA PRO A 256 -12.13 -28.25 -17.59
C PRO A 256 -12.02 -28.79 -16.16
N VAL A 257 -11.37 -29.94 -15.98
CA VAL A 257 -11.09 -30.49 -14.64
C VAL A 257 -9.82 -29.85 -14.09
N ILE A 258 -9.91 -29.26 -12.90
CA ILE A 258 -8.79 -28.63 -12.19
C ILE A 258 -8.52 -29.34 -10.86
N GLN A 259 -7.26 -29.40 -10.47
CA GLN A 259 -6.85 -29.92 -9.17
C GLN A 259 -7.05 -28.86 -8.08
N VAL A 260 -7.65 -29.28 -6.96
CA VAL A 260 -8.06 -28.43 -5.83
C VAL A 260 -7.68 -29.03 -4.47
N GLY A 261 -6.75 -29.99 -4.42
CA GLY A 261 -6.24 -30.55 -3.17
C GLY A 261 -5.27 -31.72 -3.35
N PRO A 262 -4.59 -32.11 -2.24
CA PRO A 262 -3.56 -33.17 -2.18
C PRO A 262 -4.02 -34.47 -2.83
N SER A 263 -3.13 -35.11 -3.61
CA SER A 263 -3.19 -36.57 -3.80
C SER A 263 -2.98 -37.22 -2.44
N ASN A 264 -3.74 -38.26 -2.10
CA ASN A 264 -3.59 -38.93 -0.80
C ASN A 264 -2.10 -39.26 -0.58
N TYR A 265 -1.57 -38.84 0.58
CA TYR A 265 -0.21 -39.15 1.03
C TYR A 265 -0.11 -40.62 1.46
#